data_AF-A0A927NR29-F1
#
_entry.id   AF-A0A927NR29-F1
#
_cell.length_a   1.000
_cell.length_b   1.000
_cell.length_c   1.000
_cell.angle_alpha   90.00
_cell.angle_beta   90.00
_cell.angle_gamma   90.00
#
_symmetry.space_group_name_H-M   'P 1'
#
loop_
_entity.id
_entity.type
_entity.pdbx_description
1 polymer ?
#
loop_
_entity_poly.entity_id
_entity_poly.type
_entity_poly.pdbx_seq_one_letter_code
_entity_poly.pdbx_strand_id
1 'polypeptide(L)'
;MAQQVKIIRKGGFFGKLLALLLGIIIGIVAGIGGLAGILYYAFGIASIGEVLGIVEDTTSMDIPAEEYVGEEYLDKTLIQALTDAFGIIGGVTTGANTFGDIAKISPYLGTTIGGLTATLEPYGIELTEEEFMAMSVPAVGEYLQSSFSNLAIAPLITQFGGQAIDPDNAIACSIFYGEKDVHYQVVEENGEKRIEMLPICYTLEENGAFFDATDNIYINSNGVWTNLNGDGVIKAESATSADGTRNYAYAYYTVKDGVEKFAYRLALKEDSTNVYIAYKSDDTEKLHTGATVSTLLGNDLMSNFDNLSISEVIAINEESPKILKALASKNDGKGVLIKDLNKEIKKLTLGEIVEGAESNKILKHLQDSTIDEISEDLQNLTIKQVFADDIYETAYFVNYGTATQQRVYKKDVSYYTDRNHTIPYTGTAPTEQTVLKGIWSYMLTENGIEKDYVITDMDNLVDNVTNNFQSKTLQSLYDDGILNLSDPQFLSTDLNGVTLGSLTIDGLFTKIGEIATAMPNT
;
A
#
# COMPACT_ATOMS: atom_id res chain seq x y z
N MET A 1 29.86 39.29 17.99
CA MET A 1 29.20 40.41 17.30
C MET A 1 27.81 39.95 16.89
N ALA A 2 26.78 40.39 17.59
CA ALA A 2 25.39 40.04 17.28
C ALA A 2 24.83 41.11 16.32
N GLN A 3 24.60 40.75 15.06
CA GLN A 3 23.81 41.58 14.16
C GLN A 3 22.34 41.40 14.52
N GLN A 4 21.74 42.45 15.10
CA GLN A 4 20.29 42.54 15.19
C GLN A 4 19.73 42.66 13.77
N VAL A 5 19.07 41.58 13.32
CA VAL A 5 18.23 41.63 12.11
C VAL A 5 17.01 42.47 12.47
N LYS A 6 17.01 43.70 11.97
CA LYS A 6 15.87 44.62 12.03
C LYS A 6 14.74 43.99 11.22
N ILE A 7 13.74 43.41 11.90
CA ILE A 7 12.50 42.96 11.25
C ILE A 7 11.75 44.21 10.80
N ILE A 8 12.03 44.66 9.58
CA ILE A 8 11.17 45.59 8.87
C ILE A 8 9.98 44.74 8.43
N ARG A 9 8.84 44.86 9.11
CA ARG A 9 7.55 44.37 8.60
C ARG A 9 7.31 45.03 7.25
N LYS A 10 7.70 44.37 6.16
CA LYS A 10 7.29 44.72 4.80
C LYS A 10 5.77 44.59 4.78
N GLY A 11 5.05 45.66 4.46
CA GLY A 11 3.61 45.61 4.27
C GLY A 11 3.27 44.47 3.31
N GLY A 12 2.36 43.59 3.73
CA GLY A 12 1.90 42.47 2.91
C GLY A 12 1.34 42.96 1.57
N PHE A 13 1.22 42.05 0.61
CA PHE A 13 0.65 42.32 -0.73
C PHE A 13 -0.62 43.19 -0.67
N PHE A 14 -1.53 42.91 0.28
CA PHE A 14 -2.73 43.71 0.54
C PHE A 14 -2.48 45.16 0.97
N GLY A 15 -1.42 45.43 1.73
CA GLY A 15 -1.03 46.80 2.08
C GLY A 15 -0.52 47.61 0.87
N LYS A 16 0.05 46.93 -0.14
CA LYS A 16 0.48 47.56 -1.40
C LYS A 16 -0.68 47.75 -2.38
N LEU A 17 -1.61 46.80 -2.46
CA LEU A 17 -2.83 46.91 -3.25
C LEU A 17 -3.76 48.01 -2.71
N LEU A 18 -3.93 48.09 -1.38
CA LEU A 18 -4.66 49.17 -0.73
C LEU A 18 -3.99 50.53 -0.96
N ALA A 19 -2.66 50.59 -0.95
CA ALA A 19 -1.91 51.82 -1.26
C ALA A 19 -2.02 52.22 -2.75
N LEU A 20 -2.12 51.26 -3.68
CA LEU A 20 -2.39 51.52 -5.10
C LEU A 20 -3.80 52.08 -5.29
N LEU A 21 -4.82 51.43 -4.70
CA LEU A 21 -6.21 51.89 -4.74
C LEU A 21 -6.37 53.28 -4.12
N LEU A 22 -5.79 53.51 -2.93
CA LEU A 22 -5.71 54.84 -2.33
C LEU A 22 -4.93 55.83 -3.20
N GLY A 23 -3.88 55.40 -3.89
CA GLY A 23 -3.11 56.22 -4.82
C GLY A 23 -3.91 56.65 -6.05
N ILE A 24 -4.76 55.78 -6.59
CA ILE A 24 -5.69 56.09 -7.69
C ILE A 24 -6.75 57.09 -7.21
N ILE A 25 -7.35 56.86 -6.04
CA ILE A 25 -8.35 57.76 -5.45
C ILE A 25 -7.73 59.12 -5.08
N ILE A 26 -6.53 59.13 -4.49
CA ILE A 26 -5.77 60.35 -4.17
C ILE A 26 -5.30 61.04 -5.46
N GLY A 27 -5.01 60.31 -6.53
CA GLY A 27 -4.69 60.86 -7.85
C GLY A 27 -5.88 61.58 -8.48
N ILE A 28 -7.07 60.99 -8.41
CA ILE A 28 -8.34 61.62 -8.80
C ILE A 28 -8.58 62.87 -7.94
N VAL A 29 -8.38 62.79 -6.61
CA VAL A 29 -8.55 63.92 -5.69
C VAL A 29 -7.48 65.01 -5.85
N ALA A 30 -6.23 64.68 -6.19
CA ALA A 30 -5.13 65.63 -6.35
C ALA A 30 -5.15 66.31 -7.73
N GLY A 31 -5.55 65.61 -8.79
CA GLY A 31 -5.81 66.19 -10.11
C GLY A 31 -6.95 67.21 -10.07
N ILE A 32 -7.98 66.96 -9.24
CA ILE A 32 -9.13 67.86 -9.08
C ILE A 32 -8.87 68.92 -7.98
N GLY A 33 -8.12 68.59 -6.93
CA GLY A 33 -7.82 69.44 -5.79
C GLY A 33 -6.71 70.47 -6.01
N GLY A 34 -5.83 70.27 -7.01
CA GLY A 34 -4.82 71.25 -7.43
C GLY A 34 -5.39 72.57 -7.95
N LEU A 35 -6.70 72.60 -8.25
CA LEU A 35 -7.43 73.77 -8.76
C LEU A 35 -8.42 74.36 -7.73
N ALA A 36 -8.17 74.15 -6.43
CA ALA A 36 -9.00 74.65 -5.33
C ALA A 36 -9.09 76.19 -5.20
N GLY A 37 -8.44 76.96 -6.07
CA GLY A 37 -8.55 78.42 -6.08
C GLY A 37 -9.75 78.99 -6.86
N ILE A 38 -10.27 78.29 -7.87
CA ILE A 38 -11.21 78.88 -8.83
C ILE A 38 -12.63 78.26 -8.79
N LEU A 39 -12.84 77.08 -8.19
CA LEU A 39 -14.11 76.34 -8.34
C LEU A 39 -14.82 75.93 -7.03
N TYR A 40 -14.75 76.70 -5.95
CA TYR A 40 -15.53 76.39 -4.72
C TYR A 40 -17.06 76.33 -4.95
N TYR A 41 -17.56 76.82 -6.08
CA TYR A 41 -18.98 76.84 -6.44
C TYR A 41 -19.44 75.64 -7.31
N ALA A 42 -18.52 74.92 -7.98
CA ALA A 42 -18.87 73.82 -8.89
C ALA A 42 -18.83 72.42 -8.25
N PHE A 43 -18.18 72.30 -7.08
CA PHE A 43 -17.92 71.04 -6.37
C PHE A 43 -19.17 70.20 -6.02
N GLY A 44 -20.37 70.78 -6.02
CA GLY A 44 -21.62 70.09 -5.69
C GLY A 44 -22.65 70.00 -6.82
N ILE A 45 -22.35 70.49 -8.03
CA ILE A 45 -23.38 70.67 -9.09
C ILE A 45 -22.89 70.19 -10.47
N ALA A 46 -21.60 70.33 -10.80
CA ALA A 46 -21.05 69.90 -12.10
C ALA A 46 -20.66 68.41 -12.09
N SER A 47 -20.87 67.75 -13.22
CA SER A 47 -20.47 66.35 -13.45
C SER A 47 -18.95 66.22 -13.64
N ILE A 48 -18.39 65.03 -13.39
CA ILE A 48 -16.96 64.76 -13.56
C ILE A 48 -16.51 65.01 -15.02
N GLY A 49 -17.34 64.65 -16.00
CA GLY A 49 -17.07 64.90 -17.42
C GLY A 49 -16.97 66.38 -17.76
N GLU A 50 -17.85 67.23 -17.20
CA GLU A 50 -17.79 68.69 -17.38
C GLU A 50 -16.53 69.29 -16.73
N VAL A 51 -16.12 68.78 -15.57
CA VAL A 51 -14.91 69.24 -14.87
C VAL A 51 -13.64 68.84 -15.64
N LEU A 52 -13.61 67.65 -16.23
CA LEU A 52 -12.47 67.17 -17.03
C LEU A 52 -12.34 67.92 -18.36
N GLY A 53 -13.44 68.23 -19.03
CA GLY A 53 -13.43 69.09 -20.23
C GLY A 53 -12.91 70.50 -19.96
N ILE A 54 -13.22 71.08 -18.79
CA ILE A 54 -12.67 72.38 -18.36
C ILE A 54 -11.15 72.30 -18.12
N VAL A 55 -10.65 71.18 -17.59
CA VAL A 55 -9.22 70.97 -17.33
C VAL A 55 -8.45 70.83 -18.64
N GLU A 56 -8.97 70.08 -19.60
CA GLU A 56 -8.41 69.93 -20.94
C GLU A 56 -8.29 71.29 -21.65
N ASP A 57 -9.37 72.08 -21.63
CA ASP A 57 -9.43 73.43 -22.21
C ASP A 57 -8.50 74.44 -21.51
N THR A 58 -8.28 74.31 -20.19
CA THR A 58 -7.54 75.32 -19.40
C THR A 58 -6.05 75.01 -19.26
N THR A 59 -5.65 73.74 -19.25
CA THR A 59 -4.28 73.33 -18.94
C THR A 59 -3.53 72.70 -20.11
N SER A 60 -4.23 72.41 -21.22
CA SER A 60 -3.68 71.63 -22.34
C SER A 60 -3.12 70.26 -21.93
N MET A 61 -3.50 69.74 -20.76
CA MET A 61 -3.25 68.35 -20.38
C MET A 61 -4.40 67.51 -20.93
N ASP A 62 -4.06 66.65 -21.87
CA ASP A 62 -4.94 65.59 -22.37
C ASP A 62 -5.05 64.52 -21.27
N ILE A 63 -6.17 64.52 -20.56
CA ILE A 63 -6.48 63.52 -19.53
C ILE A 63 -7.48 62.56 -20.17
N PRO A 64 -7.09 61.33 -20.53
CA PRO A 64 -8.00 60.35 -21.09
C PRO A 64 -8.97 59.87 -20.01
N ALA A 65 -10.02 60.65 -19.77
CA ALA A 65 -11.00 60.50 -18.70
C ALA A 65 -11.62 59.10 -18.68
N GLU A 66 -11.95 58.59 -19.86
CA GLU A 66 -12.56 57.27 -20.11
C GLU A 66 -11.63 56.10 -19.73
N GLU A 67 -10.31 56.33 -19.65
CA GLU A 67 -9.33 55.31 -19.25
C GLU A 67 -9.27 55.14 -17.71
N TYR A 68 -9.54 56.21 -16.97
CA TYR A 68 -9.35 56.27 -15.52
C TYR A 68 -10.65 56.32 -14.70
N VAL A 69 -11.75 56.76 -15.31
CA VAL A 69 -13.07 56.90 -14.69
C VAL A 69 -14.13 56.22 -15.57
N GLY A 70 -14.90 55.30 -14.98
CA GLY A 70 -15.95 54.59 -15.73
C GLY A 70 -17.05 55.53 -16.21
N GLU A 71 -17.66 55.23 -17.36
CA GLU A 71 -18.69 56.07 -18.00
C GLU A 71 -19.84 56.46 -17.04
N GLU A 72 -20.27 55.54 -16.17
CA GLU A 72 -21.32 55.77 -15.15
C GLU A 72 -20.95 56.89 -14.14
N TYR A 73 -19.65 57.13 -13.93
CA TYR A 73 -19.14 58.12 -12.99
C TYR A 73 -18.80 59.45 -13.66
N LEU A 74 -18.70 59.51 -14.99
CA LEU A 74 -18.50 60.76 -15.73
C LEU A 74 -19.69 61.71 -15.56
N ASP A 75 -20.91 61.17 -15.49
CA ASP A 75 -22.16 61.94 -15.33
C ASP A 75 -22.47 62.32 -13.86
N LYS A 76 -21.74 61.72 -12.89
CA LYS A 76 -21.96 61.98 -11.46
C LYS A 76 -21.24 63.26 -11.02
N THR A 77 -21.83 63.97 -10.05
CA THR A 77 -21.12 65.07 -9.39
C THR A 77 -19.95 64.54 -8.56
N LEU A 78 -18.94 65.36 -8.35
CA LEU A 78 -17.76 64.98 -7.57
C LEU A 78 -18.10 64.45 -6.16
N ILE A 79 -19.10 65.05 -5.48
CA ILE A 79 -19.55 64.60 -4.16
C ILE A 79 -20.27 63.25 -4.23
N GLN A 80 -21.09 63.02 -5.26
CA GLN A 80 -21.75 61.72 -5.46
C GLN A 80 -20.74 60.63 -5.81
N ALA A 81 -19.81 60.91 -6.72
CA ALA A 81 -18.75 59.97 -7.07
C ALA A 81 -17.83 59.67 -5.88
N LEU A 82 -17.50 60.66 -5.05
CA LEU A 82 -16.73 60.44 -3.81
C LEU A 82 -17.54 59.66 -2.78
N THR A 83 -18.83 59.94 -2.62
CA THR A 83 -19.70 59.22 -1.67
C THR A 83 -19.86 57.76 -2.08
N ASP A 84 -20.10 57.50 -3.37
CA ASP A 84 -20.16 56.17 -3.96
C ASP A 84 -18.82 55.44 -3.80
N ALA A 85 -17.70 56.11 -4.11
CA ALA A 85 -16.37 55.56 -3.92
C ALA A 85 -16.08 55.22 -2.45
N PHE A 86 -16.40 56.11 -1.51
CA PHE A 86 -16.25 55.85 -0.07
C PHE A 86 -17.18 54.73 0.43
N GLY A 87 -18.39 54.62 -0.11
CA GLY A 87 -19.30 53.50 0.15
C GLY A 87 -18.74 52.18 -0.37
N ILE A 88 -18.16 52.19 -1.58
CA ILE A 88 -17.52 51.04 -2.20
C ILE A 88 -16.30 50.61 -1.38
N ILE A 89 -15.41 51.54 -1.03
CA ILE A 89 -14.21 51.28 -0.20
C ILE A 89 -14.59 50.82 1.21
N GLY A 90 -15.65 51.37 1.80
CA GLY A 90 -16.17 50.94 3.09
C GLY A 90 -16.63 49.47 3.06
N GLY A 91 -17.34 49.08 2.00
CA GLY A 91 -17.79 47.70 1.80
C GLY A 91 -16.69 46.72 1.36
N VAL A 92 -15.54 47.20 0.86
CA VAL A 92 -14.38 46.37 0.51
C VAL A 92 -13.79 45.66 1.73
N THR A 93 -13.67 46.35 2.87
CA THR A 93 -13.12 45.75 4.11
C THR A 93 -14.07 44.79 4.81
N THR A 94 -15.37 44.86 4.50
CA THR A 94 -16.41 43.99 5.06
C THR A 94 -16.81 42.84 4.13
N GLY A 95 -16.21 42.78 2.93
CA GLY A 95 -16.51 41.76 1.92
C GLY A 95 -17.81 41.98 1.15
N ALA A 96 -18.47 43.13 1.33
CA ALA A 96 -19.75 43.45 0.69
C ALA A 96 -19.63 43.86 -0.78
N ASN A 97 -18.45 44.30 -1.23
CA ASN A 97 -18.19 44.74 -2.60
C ASN A 97 -17.12 43.88 -3.28
N THR A 98 -17.26 43.75 -4.60
CA THR A 98 -16.37 42.96 -5.47
C THR A 98 -15.32 43.82 -6.17
N PHE A 99 -14.31 43.20 -6.79
CA PHE A 99 -13.37 43.93 -7.65
C PHE A 99 -14.05 44.56 -8.86
N GLY A 100 -15.13 43.95 -9.37
CA GLY A 100 -15.99 44.54 -10.40
C GLY A 100 -16.65 45.84 -9.95
N ASP A 101 -17.07 45.94 -8.68
CA ASP A 101 -17.62 47.19 -8.13
C ASP A 101 -16.56 48.29 -8.01
N ILE A 102 -15.30 47.92 -7.77
CA ILE A 102 -14.15 48.84 -7.77
C ILE A 102 -13.78 49.24 -9.21
N ALA A 103 -13.84 48.31 -10.16
CA ALA A 103 -13.52 48.54 -11.57
C ALA A 103 -14.50 49.52 -12.24
N LYS A 104 -15.75 49.60 -11.75
CA LYS A 104 -16.71 50.64 -12.18
C LYS A 104 -16.20 52.07 -11.89
N ILE A 105 -15.40 52.25 -10.83
CA ILE A 105 -14.78 53.54 -10.50
C ILE A 105 -13.57 53.80 -11.40
N SER A 106 -12.73 52.78 -11.61
CA SER A 106 -11.52 52.90 -12.43
C SER A 106 -11.33 51.68 -13.35
N PRO A 107 -11.57 51.83 -14.67
CA PRO A 107 -11.39 50.76 -15.65
C PRO A 107 -9.95 50.21 -15.72
N TYR A 108 -8.95 51.03 -15.36
CA TYR A 108 -7.54 50.63 -15.24
C TYR A 108 -7.30 49.45 -14.26
N LEU A 109 -8.24 49.17 -13.36
CA LEU A 109 -8.16 47.99 -12.49
C LEU A 109 -8.20 46.68 -13.30
N GLY A 110 -9.02 46.62 -14.36
CA GLY A 110 -9.16 45.43 -15.21
C GLY A 110 -7.86 45.07 -15.92
N THR A 111 -7.16 46.05 -16.51
CA THR A 111 -5.87 45.82 -17.19
C THR A 111 -4.78 45.32 -16.24
N THR A 112 -4.76 45.81 -15.00
CA THR A 112 -3.83 45.34 -13.96
C THR A 112 -4.17 43.92 -13.49
N ILE A 113 -5.45 43.58 -13.38
CA ILE A 113 -5.93 42.24 -13.03
C ILE A 113 -5.57 41.25 -14.14
N GLY A 114 -5.78 41.59 -15.41
CA GLY A 114 -5.37 40.76 -16.55
C GLY A 114 -3.86 40.48 -16.58
N GLY A 115 -3.02 41.44 -16.21
CA GLY A 115 -1.59 41.22 -16.06
C GLY A 115 -1.22 40.29 -14.89
N LEU A 116 -1.98 40.36 -13.79
CA LEU A 116 -1.79 39.49 -12.62
C LEU A 116 -2.21 38.05 -12.92
N THR A 117 -3.38 37.84 -13.55
CA THR A 117 -3.86 36.50 -13.93
C THR A 117 -2.88 35.82 -14.89
N ALA A 118 -2.38 36.55 -15.90
CA ALA A 118 -1.35 36.06 -16.83
C ALA A 118 -0.01 35.72 -16.14
N THR A 119 0.31 36.38 -15.01
CA THR A 119 1.53 36.08 -14.25
C THR A 119 1.38 34.83 -13.38
N LEU A 120 0.16 34.49 -12.97
CA LEU A 120 -0.15 33.38 -12.08
C LEU A 120 -0.40 32.06 -12.82
N GLU A 121 -0.88 32.14 -14.07
CA GLU A 121 -1.16 31.00 -14.94
C GLU A 121 0.03 30.02 -15.09
N PRO A 122 1.29 30.47 -15.33
CA PRO A 122 2.44 29.57 -15.44
C PRO A 122 2.75 28.79 -14.16
N TYR A 123 2.22 29.22 -13.01
CA TYR A 123 2.39 28.55 -11.73
C TYR A 123 1.23 27.60 -11.41
N GLY A 124 0.30 27.38 -12.34
CA GLY A 124 -0.85 26.49 -12.17
C GLY A 124 -2.01 27.10 -11.40
N ILE A 125 -2.03 28.41 -11.20
CA ILE A 125 -3.15 29.13 -10.62
C ILE A 125 -4.03 29.64 -11.77
N GLU A 126 -5.01 28.82 -12.15
CA GLU A 126 -6.05 29.21 -13.11
C GLU A 126 -6.99 30.21 -12.40
N LEU A 127 -6.98 31.48 -12.80
CA LEU A 127 -7.87 32.52 -12.28
C LEU A 127 -8.23 33.43 -13.44
N THR A 128 -9.47 33.36 -13.91
CA THR A 128 -9.92 34.22 -15.00
C THR A 128 -10.16 35.65 -14.51
N GLU A 129 -10.09 36.62 -15.43
CA GLU A 129 -10.42 38.01 -15.11
C GLU A 129 -11.85 38.15 -14.59
N GLU A 130 -12.80 37.41 -15.20
CA GLU A 130 -14.20 37.41 -14.77
C GLU A 130 -14.38 36.87 -13.35
N GLU A 131 -13.74 35.75 -13.03
CA GLU A 131 -13.75 35.19 -11.66
C GLU A 131 -13.11 36.17 -10.66
N PHE A 132 -11.98 36.78 -11.01
CA PHE A 132 -11.32 37.76 -10.13
C PHE A 132 -12.22 38.97 -9.89
N MET A 133 -12.87 39.48 -10.93
CA MET A 133 -13.78 40.62 -10.85
C MET A 133 -15.01 40.32 -10.00
N ALA A 134 -15.47 39.07 -9.97
CA ALA A 134 -16.57 38.64 -9.12
C ALA A 134 -16.17 38.45 -7.64
N MET A 135 -14.88 38.40 -7.30
CA MET A 135 -14.40 38.21 -5.93
C MET A 135 -14.43 39.50 -5.10
N SER A 136 -14.64 39.36 -3.79
CA SER A 136 -14.35 40.41 -2.83
C SER A 136 -12.87 40.42 -2.44
N VAL A 137 -12.38 41.55 -1.92
CA VAL A 137 -10.97 41.68 -1.49
C VAL A 137 -10.57 40.64 -0.43
N PRO A 138 -11.39 40.33 0.60
CA PRO A 138 -11.10 39.24 1.53
C PRO A 138 -11.06 37.87 0.83
N ALA A 139 -11.96 37.62 -0.13
CA ALA A 139 -12.05 36.35 -0.84
C ALA A 139 -10.81 36.06 -1.70
N VAL A 140 -10.10 37.08 -2.21
CA VAL A 140 -8.84 36.87 -2.94
C VAL A 140 -7.74 36.30 -2.06
N GLY A 141 -7.68 36.68 -0.77
CA GLY A 141 -6.70 36.12 0.16
C GLY A 141 -6.95 34.63 0.40
N GLU A 142 -8.20 34.27 0.63
CA GLU A 142 -8.64 32.88 0.80
C GLU A 142 -8.45 32.07 -0.49
N TYR A 143 -8.76 32.65 -1.65
CA TYR A 143 -8.56 32.04 -2.95
C TYR A 143 -7.09 31.73 -3.18
N LEU A 144 -6.20 32.72 -3.05
CA LEU A 144 -4.77 32.52 -3.26
C LEU A 144 -4.17 31.51 -2.29
N GLN A 145 -4.62 31.50 -1.03
CA GLN A 145 -4.20 30.50 -0.05
C GLN A 145 -4.65 29.10 -0.47
N SER A 146 -5.92 28.95 -0.86
CA SER A 146 -6.46 27.67 -1.31
C SER A 146 -5.78 27.18 -2.59
N SER A 147 -5.61 28.06 -3.58
CA SER A 147 -4.97 27.75 -4.85
C SER A 147 -3.52 27.35 -4.62
N PHE A 148 -2.77 28.11 -3.81
CA PHE A 148 -1.39 27.76 -3.44
C PHE A 148 -1.31 26.39 -2.76
N SER A 149 -2.19 26.11 -1.79
CA SER A 149 -2.25 24.81 -1.12
C SER A 149 -2.52 23.66 -2.10
N ASN A 150 -3.29 23.89 -3.15
CA ASN A 150 -3.67 22.88 -4.13
C ASN A 150 -2.71 22.79 -5.33
N LEU A 151 -1.64 23.58 -5.38
CA LEU A 151 -0.66 23.51 -6.47
C LEU A 151 0.07 22.17 -6.45
N ALA A 152 0.10 21.50 -7.61
CA ALA A 152 0.91 20.31 -7.81
C ALA A 152 2.41 20.65 -7.71
N ILE A 153 3.15 19.84 -6.94
CA ILE A 153 4.57 20.10 -6.66
C ILE A 153 5.46 19.82 -7.87
N ALA A 154 5.17 18.76 -8.64
CA ALA A 154 5.97 18.33 -9.78
C ALA A 154 6.28 19.46 -10.79
N PRO A 155 5.29 20.20 -11.33
CA PRO A 155 5.57 21.31 -12.25
C PRO A 155 6.26 22.50 -11.57
N LEU A 156 6.10 22.70 -10.25
CA LEU A 156 6.83 23.75 -9.54
C LEU A 156 8.34 23.48 -9.46
N ILE A 157 8.74 22.20 -9.33
CA ILE A 157 10.16 21.83 -9.28
C ILE A 157 10.89 22.32 -10.54
N THR A 158 10.32 22.08 -11.72
CA THR A 158 10.91 22.52 -12.99
C THR A 158 10.85 24.04 -13.14
N GLN A 159 9.76 24.68 -12.72
CA GLN A 159 9.60 26.14 -12.76
C GLN A 159 10.63 26.90 -11.90
N PHE A 160 11.09 26.29 -10.80
CA PHE A 160 12.14 26.85 -9.94
C PHE A 160 13.56 26.37 -10.32
N GLY A 161 13.74 25.77 -11.51
CA GLY A 161 15.05 25.37 -12.05
C GLY A 161 15.54 23.99 -11.62
N GLY A 162 14.68 23.17 -11.02
CA GLY A 162 14.93 21.75 -10.76
C GLY A 162 14.77 20.89 -12.00
N GLN A 163 15.23 19.64 -11.92
CA GLN A 163 15.02 18.66 -12.99
C GLN A 163 13.61 18.07 -12.91
N ALA A 164 13.06 17.73 -14.08
CA ALA A 164 11.82 16.97 -14.16
C ALA A 164 11.99 15.61 -13.45
N ILE A 165 10.89 15.12 -12.89
CA ILE A 165 10.87 13.80 -12.24
C ILE A 165 11.14 12.73 -13.29
N ASP A 166 12.12 11.87 -13.03
CA ASP A 166 12.48 10.75 -13.88
C ASP A 166 11.31 9.73 -13.93
N PRO A 167 10.70 9.48 -15.10
CA PRO A 167 9.61 8.51 -15.24
C PRO A 167 9.99 7.07 -14.87
N ASP A 168 11.28 6.74 -14.88
CA ASP A 168 11.77 5.41 -14.48
C ASP A 168 11.99 5.29 -12.96
N ASN A 169 11.90 6.40 -12.21
CA ASN A 169 11.97 6.39 -10.76
C ASN A 169 10.57 6.24 -10.15
N ALA A 170 10.15 4.99 -9.94
CA ALA A 170 8.82 4.67 -9.39
C ALA A 170 8.57 5.31 -8.02
N ILE A 171 9.59 5.40 -7.15
CA ILE A 171 9.47 6.08 -5.86
C ILE A 171 9.13 7.56 -6.05
N ALA A 172 9.92 8.27 -6.86
CA ALA A 172 9.69 9.69 -7.09
C ALA A 172 8.33 9.92 -7.76
N CYS A 173 7.96 9.07 -8.71
CA CYS A 173 6.67 9.19 -9.38
C CYS A 173 5.51 8.97 -8.39
N SER A 174 5.59 7.98 -7.52
CA SER A 174 4.58 7.74 -6.47
C SER A 174 4.43 8.95 -5.54
N ILE A 175 5.56 9.52 -5.09
CA ILE A 175 5.54 10.70 -4.22
C ILE A 175 4.84 11.88 -4.91
N PHE A 176 5.18 12.17 -6.17
CA PHE A 176 4.78 13.42 -6.81
C PHE A 176 3.49 13.32 -7.64
N TYR A 177 3.13 12.15 -8.13
CA TYR A 177 2.00 11.93 -9.02
C TYR A 177 0.94 10.97 -8.47
N GLY A 178 1.25 10.20 -7.41
CA GLY A 178 0.31 9.26 -6.79
C GLY A 178 0.49 7.84 -7.31
N GLU A 179 -0.56 7.02 -7.28
CA GLU A 179 -0.51 5.62 -7.72
C GLU A 179 -0.51 5.47 -9.25
N LYS A 180 0.36 4.62 -9.78
CA LYS A 180 0.47 4.33 -11.21
C LYS A 180 -0.78 3.60 -11.72
N ASP A 181 -1.19 3.90 -12.94
CA ASP A 181 -2.40 3.38 -13.61
C ASP A 181 -3.73 3.77 -12.93
N VAL A 182 -3.65 4.58 -11.86
CA VAL A 182 -4.79 5.19 -11.16
C VAL A 182 -4.75 6.71 -11.32
N HIS A 183 -3.66 7.33 -10.88
CA HIS A 183 -3.46 8.79 -10.91
C HIS A 183 -2.67 9.21 -12.14
N TYR A 184 -1.68 8.42 -12.55
CA TYR A 184 -0.80 8.73 -13.66
C TYR A 184 -0.40 7.49 -14.44
N GLN A 185 0.06 7.69 -15.67
CA GLN A 185 0.70 6.67 -16.50
C GLN A 185 2.02 7.20 -17.07
N VAL A 186 2.92 6.28 -17.43
CA VAL A 186 4.14 6.59 -18.17
C VAL A 186 3.89 6.32 -19.64
N VAL A 187 3.97 7.35 -20.47
CA VAL A 187 3.81 7.25 -21.93
C VAL A 187 5.17 7.39 -22.59
N GLU A 188 5.47 6.49 -23.53
CA GLU A 188 6.70 6.52 -24.31
C GLU A 188 6.38 6.84 -25.77
N GLU A 189 6.92 7.95 -26.26
CA GLU A 189 6.82 8.36 -27.66
C GLU A 189 8.22 8.65 -28.20
N ASN A 190 8.58 8.03 -29.32
CA ASN A 190 9.89 8.19 -29.96
C ASN A 190 11.10 7.90 -29.04
N GLY A 191 10.93 7.04 -28.03
CA GLY A 191 11.97 6.71 -27.04
C GLY A 191 12.11 7.73 -25.90
N GLU A 192 11.27 8.77 -25.86
CA GLU A 192 11.16 9.68 -24.72
C GLU A 192 9.96 9.29 -23.86
N LYS A 193 10.22 9.05 -22.57
CA LYS A 193 9.20 8.78 -21.57
C LYS A 193 8.71 10.09 -20.94
N ARG A 194 7.40 10.22 -20.75
CA ARG A 194 6.78 11.31 -20.02
C ARG A 194 5.70 10.79 -19.08
N ILE A 195 5.38 11.59 -18.07
CA ILE A 195 4.27 11.34 -17.16
C ILE A 195 3.02 12.02 -17.72
N GLU A 196 1.91 11.27 -17.77
CA GLU A 196 0.58 11.78 -18.07
C GLU A 196 -0.37 11.52 -16.90
N MET A 197 -1.07 12.54 -16.44
CA MET A 197 -2.10 12.39 -15.41
C MET A 197 -3.37 11.79 -16.02
N LEU A 198 -4.00 10.86 -15.30
CA LEU A 198 -5.20 10.17 -15.74
C LEU A 198 -6.47 10.93 -15.33
N PRO A 199 -7.58 10.76 -16.06
CA PRO A 199 -8.86 11.36 -15.70
C PRO A 199 -9.44 10.74 -14.43
N ILE A 200 -10.11 11.56 -13.62
CA ILE A 200 -10.82 11.09 -12.42
C ILE A 200 -12.00 10.22 -12.87
N CYS A 201 -12.05 9.01 -12.31
CA CYS A 201 -13.07 8.01 -12.61
C CYS A 201 -13.88 7.63 -11.36
N TYR A 202 -15.15 7.30 -11.59
CA TYR A 202 -16.09 6.80 -10.59
C TYR A 202 -16.75 5.51 -11.08
N THR A 203 -16.76 4.47 -10.25
CA THR A 203 -17.42 3.19 -10.55
C THR A 203 -18.72 3.09 -9.77
N LEU A 204 -19.82 2.85 -10.48
CA LEU A 204 -21.12 2.56 -9.88
C LEU A 204 -21.27 1.05 -9.66
N GLU A 205 -21.34 0.62 -8.41
CA GLU A 205 -21.52 -0.79 -8.07
C GLU A 205 -23.00 -1.21 -8.07
N GLU A 206 -23.26 -2.52 -8.15
CA GLU A 206 -24.64 -3.07 -8.17
C GLU A 206 -25.45 -2.71 -6.92
N ASN A 207 -24.77 -2.46 -5.80
CA ASN A 207 -25.40 -1.99 -4.55
C ASN A 207 -25.86 -0.53 -4.62
N GLY A 208 -25.61 0.18 -5.73
CA GLY A 208 -25.98 1.56 -5.96
C GLY A 208 -25.04 2.59 -5.34
N ALA A 209 -23.87 2.18 -4.82
CA ALA A 209 -22.83 3.08 -4.32
C ALA A 209 -21.83 3.47 -5.43
N PHE A 210 -21.32 4.70 -5.37
CA PHE A 210 -20.16 5.09 -6.18
C PHE A 210 -18.87 4.86 -5.40
N PHE A 211 -17.84 4.43 -6.12
CA PHE A 211 -16.46 4.34 -5.66
C PHE A 211 -15.61 5.23 -6.54
N ASP A 212 -14.78 6.09 -5.95
CA ASP A 212 -13.76 6.79 -6.74
C ASP A 212 -12.52 5.91 -6.94
N ALA A 213 -11.59 6.41 -7.76
CA ALA A 213 -10.33 5.71 -8.06
C ALA A 213 -9.41 5.48 -6.83
N THR A 214 -9.76 6.05 -5.67
CA THR A 214 -9.05 5.87 -4.39
C THR A 214 -9.87 5.06 -3.37
N ASP A 215 -10.89 4.34 -3.84
CA ASP A 215 -11.81 3.51 -3.05
C ASP A 215 -12.67 4.27 -2.02
N ASN A 216 -12.83 5.60 -2.15
CA ASN A 216 -13.80 6.31 -1.31
C ASN A 216 -15.22 5.95 -1.72
N ILE A 217 -16.06 5.68 -0.72
CA ILE A 217 -17.43 5.22 -0.90
C ILE A 217 -18.40 6.39 -0.79
N TYR A 218 -19.28 6.51 -1.79
CA TYR A 218 -20.38 7.44 -1.79
C TYR A 218 -21.71 6.69 -1.71
N ILE A 219 -22.45 6.94 -0.63
CA ILE A 219 -23.68 6.20 -0.33
C ILE A 219 -24.89 6.96 -0.84
N ASN A 220 -25.76 6.27 -1.58
CA ASN A 220 -26.98 6.85 -2.12
C ASN A 220 -28.06 7.04 -1.04
N SER A 221 -28.60 8.25 -0.98
CA SER A 221 -29.86 8.56 -0.30
C SER A 221 -30.72 9.40 -1.25
N ASN A 222 -31.77 8.79 -1.81
CA ASN A 222 -32.75 9.45 -2.70
C ASN A 222 -32.13 10.14 -3.94
N GLY A 223 -31.14 9.53 -4.59
CA GLY A 223 -30.52 10.07 -5.82
C GLY A 223 -29.42 11.12 -5.57
N VAL A 224 -28.98 11.20 -4.31
CA VAL A 224 -27.82 11.98 -3.88
C VAL A 224 -26.84 11.02 -3.22
N TRP A 225 -25.62 10.95 -3.73
CA TRP A 225 -24.57 10.14 -3.15
C TRP A 225 -23.62 11.02 -2.35
N THR A 226 -23.46 10.73 -1.06
CA THR A 226 -22.62 11.54 -0.17
C THR A 226 -21.39 10.73 0.23
N ASN A 227 -20.22 11.36 0.16
CA ASN A 227 -18.99 10.80 0.70
C ASN A 227 -19.16 10.61 2.22
N LEU A 228 -18.64 9.53 2.79
CA LEU A 228 -18.64 9.29 4.23
C LEU A 228 -18.04 10.45 5.06
N ASN A 229 -17.10 11.21 4.48
CA ASN A 229 -16.49 12.37 5.12
C ASN A 229 -17.35 13.65 5.03
N GLY A 230 -18.40 13.65 4.20
CA GLY A 230 -19.33 14.76 4.02
C GLY A 230 -18.79 15.95 3.21
N ASP A 231 -17.64 15.80 2.56
CA ASP A 231 -16.94 16.82 1.78
C ASP A 231 -17.24 16.78 0.28
N GLY A 232 -17.91 15.72 -0.19
CA GLY A 232 -18.25 15.50 -1.59
C GLY A 232 -19.65 14.91 -1.77
N VAL A 233 -20.36 15.40 -2.78
CA VAL A 233 -21.71 14.94 -3.14
C VAL A 233 -21.82 14.74 -4.65
N ILE A 234 -22.32 13.58 -5.08
CA ILE A 234 -22.72 13.31 -6.46
C ILE A 234 -24.23 13.39 -6.55
N LYS A 235 -24.76 14.02 -7.60
CA LYS A 235 -26.20 14.14 -7.86
C LYS A 235 -26.50 13.68 -9.27
N ALA A 236 -27.64 13.03 -9.45
CA ALA A 236 -28.14 12.74 -10.79
C ALA A 236 -28.47 14.05 -11.52
N GLU A 237 -27.80 14.28 -12.64
CA GLU A 237 -27.98 15.45 -13.49
C GLU A 237 -27.84 15.01 -14.94
N SER A 238 -28.94 15.04 -15.70
CA SER A 238 -28.91 14.75 -17.13
C SER A 238 -28.58 16.01 -17.92
N ALA A 239 -27.45 16.03 -18.61
CA ALA A 239 -27.06 17.09 -19.52
C ALA A 239 -26.37 16.53 -20.76
N THR A 240 -26.22 17.34 -21.80
CA THR A 240 -25.48 16.98 -23.02
C THR A 240 -24.40 18.03 -23.25
N SER A 241 -23.22 17.61 -23.71
CA SER A 241 -22.13 18.52 -24.09
C SER A 241 -22.56 19.49 -25.19
N ALA A 242 -21.87 20.63 -25.32
CA ALA A 242 -22.26 21.69 -26.25
C ALA A 242 -22.23 21.23 -27.72
N ASP A 243 -21.38 20.26 -28.04
CA ASP A 243 -21.22 19.64 -29.36
C ASP A 243 -22.16 18.43 -29.59
N GLY A 244 -22.92 18.00 -28.59
CA GLY A 244 -23.84 16.87 -28.66
C GLY A 244 -23.19 15.49 -28.59
N THR A 245 -21.87 15.38 -28.39
CA THR A 245 -21.16 14.10 -28.44
C THR A 245 -21.26 13.27 -27.16
N ARG A 246 -21.44 13.91 -25.99
CA ARG A 246 -21.43 13.25 -24.68
C ARG A 246 -22.70 13.53 -23.88
N ASN A 247 -23.16 12.50 -23.17
CA ASN A 247 -24.27 12.59 -22.23
C ASN A 247 -23.74 12.49 -20.80
N TYR A 248 -23.96 13.55 -20.03
CA TYR A 248 -23.70 13.60 -18.60
C TYR A 248 -24.91 13.05 -17.85
N ALA A 249 -24.65 12.15 -16.91
CA ALA A 249 -25.68 11.53 -16.08
C ALA A 249 -25.65 12.02 -14.63
N TYR A 250 -24.50 12.53 -14.19
CA TYR A 250 -24.31 13.00 -12.83
C TYR A 250 -23.43 14.26 -12.78
N ALA A 251 -23.49 14.96 -11.67
CA ALA A 251 -22.61 16.07 -11.33
C ALA A 251 -22.05 15.91 -9.92
N TYR A 252 -20.79 16.27 -9.77
CA TYR A 252 -20.08 16.29 -8.49
C TYR A 252 -20.01 17.71 -7.93
N TYR A 253 -20.29 17.81 -6.63
CA TYR A 253 -20.26 19.02 -5.84
C TYR A 253 -19.31 18.85 -4.67
N THR A 254 -18.45 19.84 -4.47
CA THR A 254 -17.67 19.97 -3.23
C THR A 254 -18.55 20.58 -2.14
N VAL A 255 -18.38 20.13 -0.90
CA VAL A 255 -19.10 20.64 0.26
C VAL A 255 -18.11 21.24 1.24
N LYS A 256 -18.23 22.54 1.49
CA LYS A 256 -17.42 23.24 2.50
C LYS A 256 -18.31 24.12 3.35
N ASP A 257 -18.22 23.97 4.67
CA ASP A 257 -19.03 24.72 5.64
C ASP A 257 -20.56 24.62 5.37
N GLY A 258 -21.00 23.47 4.85
CA GLY A 258 -22.40 23.21 4.49
C GLY A 258 -22.86 23.83 3.17
N VAL A 259 -21.95 24.46 2.42
CA VAL A 259 -22.23 25.04 1.11
C VAL A 259 -21.73 24.12 0.01
N GLU A 260 -22.64 23.71 -0.86
CA GLU A 260 -22.32 22.94 -2.06
C GLU A 260 -21.85 23.88 -3.19
N LYS A 261 -20.74 23.51 -3.83
CA LYS A 261 -20.26 24.16 -5.05
C LYS A 261 -20.03 23.12 -6.14
N PHE A 262 -20.66 23.36 -7.29
CA PHE A 262 -20.44 22.54 -8.48
C PHE A 262 -18.94 22.49 -8.81
N ALA A 263 -18.44 21.30 -9.16
CA ALA A 263 -17.05 21.11 -9.52
C ALA A 263 -16.89 20.50 -10.92
N TYR A 264 -17.60 19.41 -11.24
CA TYR A 264 -17.52 18.77 -12.56
C TYR A 264 -18.73 17.87 -12.85
N ARG A 265 -18.91 17.53 -14.13
CA ARG A 265 -19.91 16.56 -14.59
C ARG A 265 -19.30 15.19 -14.78
N LEU A 266 -20.12 14.14 -14.72
CA LEU A 266 -19.72 12.75 -14.93
C LEU A 266 -20.45 12.19 -16.15
N ALA A 267 -19.69 11.69 -17.13
CA ALA A 267 -20.21 10.98 -18.29
C ALA A 267 -19.76 9.52 -18.28
N LEU A 268 -20.59 8.62 -18.81
CA LEU A 268 -20.25 7.21 -18.90
C LEU A 268 -19.04 7.03 -19.83
N LYS A 269 -18.04 6.28 -19.37
CA LYS A 269 -16.87 5.92 -20.16
C LYS A 269 -17.29 5.06 -21.34
N GLU A 270 -16.70 5.33 -22.51
CA GLU A 270 -16.91 4.52 -23.70
C GLU A 270 -16.62 3.04 -23.40
N ASP A 271 -17.46 2.14 -23.94
CA ASP A 271 -17.42 0.70 -23.69
C ASP A 271 -17.55 0.25 -22.22
N SER A 272 -17.96 1.14 -21.30
CA SER A 272 -18.29 0.79 -19.93
C SER A 272 -19.80 0.83 -19.67
N THR A 273 -20.25 0.04 -18.69
CA THR A 273 -21.63 0.06 -18.21
C THR A 273 -21.79 0.77 -16.87
N ASN A 274 -20.67 1.01 -16.17
CA ASN A 274 -20.70 1.48 -14.79
C ASN A 274 -19.55 2.42 -14.41
N VAL A 275 -18.58 2.68 -15.29
CA VAL A 275 -17.49 3.61 -15.04
C VAL A 275 -17.81 4.96 -15.66
N TYR A 276 -17.69 6.03 -14.87
CA TYR A 276 -17.95 7.40 -15.27
C TYR A 276 -16.68 8.23 -15.16
N ILE A 277 -16.40 9.05 -16.17
CA ILE A 277 -15.27 9.98 -16.24
C ILE A 277 -15.73 11.39 -15.88
N ALA A 278 -14.91 12.10 -15.11
CA ALA A 278 -15.14 13.49 -14.75
C ALA A 278 -14.72 14.48 -15.84
N TYR A 279 -15.57 15.50 -16.06
CA TYR A 279 -15.39 16.56 -17.05
C TYR A 279 -15.60 17.93 -16.43
N LYS A 280 -14.68 18.85 -16.70
CA LYS A 280 -14.79 20.27 -16.34
C LYS A 280 -15.96 20.94 -17.09
N SER A 281 -16.27 22.18 -16.73
CA SER A 281 -17.34 22.97 -17.37
C SER A 281 -17.10 23.28 -18.84
N ASP A 282 -15.86 23.22 -19.30
CA ASP A 282 -15.44 23.41 -20.70
C ASP A 282 -15.40 22.11 -21.52
N ASP A 283 -16.00 21.03 -20.99
CA ASP A 283 -16.03 19.68 -21.58
C ASP A 283 -14.63 19.00 -21.72
N THR A 284 -13.59 19.51 -21.05
CA THR A 284 -12.29 18.82 -20.94
C THR A 284 -12.27 17.83 -19.78
N GLU A 285 -11.46 16.77 -19.88
CA GLU A 285 -11.33 15.77 -18.82
C GLU A 285 -10.74 16.40 -17.55
N LYS A 286 -11.37 16.11 -16.41
CA LYS A 286 -10.82 16.48 -15.11
C LYS A 286 -9.79 15.42 -14.73
N LEU A 287 -8.52 15.81 -14.82
CA LEU A 287 -7.40 14.95 -14.44
C LEU A 287 -7.18 14.93 -12.92
N HIS A 288 -6.62 13.82 -12.43
CA HIS A 288 -6.06 13.75 -11.09
C HIS A 288 -5.01 14.85 -10.90
N THR A 289 -4.90 15.34 -9.66
CA THR A 289 -3.80 16.21 -9.26
C THR A 289 -2.81 15.36 -8.49
N GLY A 290 -1.53 15.45 -8.83
CA GLY A 290 -0.46 14.79 -8.07
C GLY A 290 -0.33 15.38 -6.66
N ALA A 291 0.79 15.10 -5.97
CA ALA A 291 1.04 15.66 -4.66
C ALA A 291 1.05 17.19 -4.70
N THR A 292 0.32 17.79 -3.77
CA THR A 292 0.14 19.23 -3.67
C THR A 292 1.00 19.85 -2.59
N VAL A 293 1.16 21.17 -2.58
CA VAL A 293 1.82 21.88 -1.48
C VAL A 293 1.17 21.54 -0.13
N SER A 294 -0.15 21.37 -0.09
CA SER A 294 -0.85 20.90 1.11
C SER A 294 -0.37 19.52 1.56
N THR A 295 -0.22 18.58 0.62
CA THR A 295 0.32 17.23 0.89
C THR A 295 1.72 17.29 1.50
N LEU A 296 2.58 18.19 1.01
CA LEU A 296 3.92 18.42 1.56
C LEU A 296 3.87 19.02 2.98
N LEU A 297 3.00 20.00 3.21
CA LEU A 297 2.86 20.66 4.52
C LEU A 297 2.19 19.75 5.57
N GLY A 298 1.37 18.80 5.13
CA GLY A 298 0.66 17.83 5.98
C GLY A 298 1.49 16.62 6.42
N ASN A 299 2.67 16.40 5.84
CA ASN A 299 3.47 15.16 5.93
C ASN A 299 2.82 13.92 5.27
N ASP A 300 1.85 14.11 4.38
CA ASP A 300 1.13 13.02 3.71
C ASP A 300 1.87 12.46 2.49
N LEU A 301 3.07 12.96 2.17
CA LEU A 301 3.88 12.43 1.06
C LEU A 301 4.25 10.95 1.26
N MET A 302 4.28 10.49 2.52
CA MET A 302 4.67 9.11 2.83
C MET A 302 3.57 8.10 2.52
N SER A 303 2.28 8.48 2.54
CA SER A 303 1.17 7.54 2.29
C SER A 303 1.16 7.01 0.85
N ASN A 304 1.73 7.76 -0.09
CA ASN A 304 1.81 7.33 -1.49
C ASN A 304 2.80 6.16 -1.68
N PHE A 305 3.74 5.95 -0.75
CA PHE A 305 4.68 4.81 -0.80
C PHE A 305 4.01 3.48 -0.49
N ASP A 306 2.93 3.49 0.28
CA ASP A 306 2.28 2.27 0.78
C ASP A 306 1.72 1.41 -0.36
N ASN A 307 1.34 2.05 -1.46
CA ASN A 307 0.78 1.40 -2.66
C ASN A 307 1.83 1.05 -3.72
N LEU A 308 3.12 1.32 -3.48
CA LEU A 308 4.17 0.79 -4.35
C LEU A 308 4.30 -0.71 -4.15
N SER A 309 4.51 -1.44 -5.24
CA SER A 309 4.92 -2.85 -5.19
C SER A 309 6.44 -2.98 -5.07
N ILE A 310 6.92 -4.09 -4.50
CA ILE A 310 8.35 -4.39 -4.44
C ILE A 310 8.99 -4.45 -5.84
N SER A 311 8.26 -4.93 -6.84
CA SER A 311 8.70 -5.04 -8.23
C SER A 311 8.92 -3.68 -8.90
N GLU A 312 8.26 -2.62 -8.42
CA GLU A 312 8.44 -1.25 -8.91
C GLU A 312 9.62 -0.55 -8.22
N VAL A 313 9.91 -0.92 -6.97
CA VAL A 313 10.96 -0.28 -6.17
C VAL A 313 12.34 -0.87 -6.47
N ILE A 314 12.41 -2.17 -6.70
CA ILE A 314 13.67 -2.88 -6.96
C ILE A 314 13.55 -3.74 -8.23
N ALA A 315 14.61 -3.71 -9.04
CA ALA A 315 14.70 -4.60 -10.20
C ALA A 315 14.89 -6.05 -9.74
N ILE A 316 13.92 -6.90 -10.06
CA ILE A 316 13.92 -8.34 -9.75
C ILE A 316 14.03 -9.10 -11.06
N ASN A 317 15.02 -9.99 -11.14
CA ASN A 317 15.33 -10.80 -12.32
C ASN A 317 15.61 -12.26 -11.94
N GLU A 318 16.01 -13.08 -12.90
CA GLU A 318 16.25 -14.53 -12.68
C GLU A 318 17.34 -14.80 -11.62
N GLU A 319 18.37 -13.94 -11.56
CA GLU A 319 19.49 -13.99 -10.61
C GLU A 319 19.12 -13.49 -9.21
N SER A 320 17.92 -12.92 -9.04
CA SER A 320 17.48 -12.39 -7.75
C SER A 320 17.20 -13.53 -6.76
N PRO A 321 17.41 -13.31 -5.44
CA PRO A 321 17.07 -14.27 -4.40
C PRO A 321 15.63 -14.80 -4.52
N LYS A 322 15.45 -16.09 -4.24
CA LYS A 322 14.16 -16.78 -4.38
C LYS A 322 13.03 -16.09 -3.62
N ILE A 323 13.32 -15.55 -2.43
CA ILE A 323 12.36 -14.76 -1.64
C ILE A 323 11.85 -13.52 -2.39
N LEU A 324 12.71 -12.77 -3.09
CA LEU A 324 12.29 -11.60 -3.85
C LEU A 324 11.46 -12.01 -5.06
N LYS A 325 11.84 -13.08 -5.74
CA LYS A 325 11.06 -13.66 -6.85
C LYS A 325 9.68 -14.13 -6.39
N ALA A 326 9.61 -14.76 -5.21
CA ALA A 326 8.35 -15.21 -4.61
C ALA A 326 7.44 -14.05 -4.24
N LEU A 327 7.98 -12.93 -3.75
CA LEU A 327 7.20 -11.72 -3.47
C LEU A 327 6.78 -11.00 -4.76
N ALA A 328 7.63 -10.98 -5.79
CA ALA A 328 7.34 -10.37 -7.08
C ALA A 328 6.26 -11.12 -7.87
N SER A 329 6.16 -12.44 -7.71
CA SER A 329 5.18 -13.26 -8.44
C SER A 329 3.76 -13.20 -7.86
N LYS A 330 3.57 -12.65 -6.65
CA LYS A 330 2.25 -12.44 -6.05
C LYS A 330 1.47 -11.36 -6.82
N ASN A 331 0.17 -11.25 -6.54
CA ASN A 331 -0.74 -10.26 -7.13
C ASN A 331 -0.69 -10.27 -8.66
N ASP A 332 -0.84 -11.46 -9.26
CA ASP A 332 -0.78 -11.67 -10.72
C ASP A 332 0.51 -11.14 -11.37
N GLY A 333 1.64 -11.25 -10.65
CA GLY A 333 2.95 -10.80 -11.10
C GLY A 333 3.22 -9.30 -10.92
N LYS A 334 2.29 -8.56 -10.31
CA LYS A 334 2.51 -7.15 -9.92
C LYS A 334 3.40 -7.02 -8.70
N GLY A 335 3.54 -8.07 -7.91
CA GLY A 335 4.34 -8.09 -6.70
C GLY A 335 3.59 -7.59 -5.46
N VAL A 336 4.16 -7.87 -4.29
CA VAL A 336 3.62 -7.47 -2.99
C VAL A 336 3.77 -5.96 -2.77
N LEU A 337 2.72 -5.33 -2.25
CA LEU A 337 2.73 -3.92 -1.85
C LEU A 337 3.62 -3.69 -0.62
N ILE A 338 4.31 -2.56 -0.54
CA ILE A 338 5.21 -2.22 0.58
C ILE A 338 4.46 -2.26 1.92
N LYS A 339 3.21 -1.78 1.97
CA LYS A 339 2.38 -1.82 3.19
C LYS A 339 2.06 -3.24 3.68
N ASP A 340 1.96 -4.19 2.76
CA ASP A 340 1.61 -5.58 3.05
C ASP A 340 2.84 -6.51 3.16
N LEU A 341 4.05 -5.97 2.96
CA LEU A 341 5.28 -6.75 2.86
C LEU A 341 5.50 -7.68 4.06
N ASN A 342 5.36 -7.17 5.28
CA ASN A 342 5.54 -7.98 6.50
C ASN A 342 4.51 -9.11 6.58
N LYS A 343 3.26 -8.83 6.23
CA LYS A 343 2.17 -9.82 6.25
C LYS A 343 2.40 -10.93 5.24
N GLU A 344 2.84 -10.58 4.03
CA GLU A 344 3.06 -11.56 2.97
C GLU A 344 4.36 -12.35 3.15
N ILE A 345 5.43 -11.75 3.70
CA ILE A 345 6.66 -12.49 4.07
C ILE A 345 6.33 -13.66 5.01
N LYS A 346 5.48 -13.43 6.01
CA LYS A 346 5.08 -14.44 7.00
C LYS A 346 4.36 -15.65 6.40
N LYS A 347 3.68 -15.44 5.27
CA LYS A 347 2.94 -16.48 4.54
C LYS A 347 3.80 -17.24 3.53
N LEU A 348 5.03 -16.78 3.27
CA LEU A 348 5.91 -17.49 2.36
C LEU A 348 6.27 -18.86 2.93
N THR A 349 6.21 -19.88 2.09
CA THR A 349 6.60 -21.22 2.50
C THR A 349 8.10 -21.44 2.36
N LEU A 350 8.65 -22.40 3.10
CA LEU A 350 10.05 -22.78 2.98
C LEU A 350 10.41 -23.21 1.56
N GLY A 351 9.50 -23.93 0.89
CA GLY A 351 9.62 -24.35 -0.51
C GLY A 351 9.69 -23.17 -1.48
N GLU A 352 9.03 -22.05 -1.18
CA GLU A 352 9.10 -20.82 -1.96
C GLU A 352 10.43 -20.06 -1.78
N ILE A 353 11.08 -20.15 -0.61
CA ILE A 353 12.25 -19.29 -0.29
C ILE A 353 13.59 -20.02 -0.24
N VAL A 354 13.61 -21.35 -0.06
CA VAL A 354 14.84 -22.15 0.03
C VAL A 354 15.04 -22.99 -1.24
N GLU A 355 16.27 -23.01 -1.75
CA GLU A 355 16.66 -23.88 -2.84
C GLU A 355 16.95 -25.30 -2.35
N GLY A 356 16.51 -26.30 -3.12
CA GLY A 356 16.77 -27.70 -2.81
C GLY A 356 16.02 -28.25 -1.58
N ALA A 357 14.99 -27.56 -1.07
CA ALA A 357 14.17 -28.03 0.04
C ALA A 357 13.64 -29.47 -0.19
N GLU A 358 13.12 -29.74 -1.39
CA GLU A 358 12.64 -31.05 -1.87
C GLU A 358 13.69 -32.18 -1.78
N SER A 359 14.97 -31.84 -1.93
CA SER A 359 16.08 -32.82 -1.92
C SER A 359 16.59 -33.12 -0.51
N ASN A 360 16.26 -32.29 0.48
CA ASN A 360 16.72 -32.45 1.84
C ASN A 360 15.80 -33.39 2.64
N LYS A 361 16.38 -34.31 3.42
CA LYS A 361 15.62 -35.29 4.22
C LYS A 361 14.60 -34.65 5.17
N ILE A 362 14.92 -33.49 5.76
CA ILE A 362 14.06 -32.77 6.71
C ILE A 362 13.23 -31.72 5.98
N LEU A 363 13.87 -30.85 5.19
CA LEU A 363 13.19 -29.68 4.62
C LEU A 363 12.07 -30.04 3.64
N LYS A 364 12.15 -31.20 2.96
CA LYS A 364 11.07 -31.68 2.08
C LYS A 364 9.74 -31.87 2.82
N HIS A 365 9.79 -32.17 4.13
CA HIS A 365 8.60 -32.33 4.96
C HIS A 365 8.10 -31.02 5.57
N LEU A 366 8.90 -29.95 5.46
CA LEU A 366 8.59 -28.61 5.96
C LEU A 366 8.42 -27.61 4.82
N GLN A 367 8.35 -28.07 3.58
CA GLN A 367 8.37 -27.19 2.42
C GLN A 367 7.11 -26.35 2.27
N ASP A 368 5.99 -26.86 2.78
CA ASP A 368 4.72 -26.14 2.80
C ASP A 368 4.56 -25.32 4.09
N SER A 369 5.46 -25.49 5.07
CA SER A 369 5.47 -24.70 6.29
C SER A 369 5.77 -23.24 5.98
N THR A 370 4.94 -22.35 6.50
CA THR A 370 5.16 -20.91 6.40
C THR A 370 6.27 -20.46 7.36
N ILE A 371 6.82 -19.26 7.15
CA ILE A 371 7.82 -18.68 8.07
C ILE A 371 7.26 -18.57 9.50
N ASP A 372 5.96 -18.29 9.67
CA ASP A 372 5.33 -18.19 10.99
C ASP A 372 5.08 -19.58 11.63
N GLU A 373 4.88 -20.64 10.84
CA GLU A 373 4.50 -21.99 11.33
C GLU A 373 5.67 -22.97 11.40
N ILE A 374 6.80 -22.69 10.73
CA ILE A 374 7.93 -23.64 10.61
C ILE A 374 8.47 -24.14 11.95
N SER A 375 8.43 -23.32 13.00
CA SER A 375 8.88 -23.74 14.33
C SER A 375 7.94 -24.78 14.94
N GLU A 376 6.63 -24.67 14.72
CA GLU A 376 5.64 -25.62 15.22
C GLU A 376 5.69 -26.90 14.39
N ASP A 377 5.75 -26.78 13.06
CA ASP A 377 5.84 -27.93 12.16
C ASP A 377 7.12 -28.75 12.39
N LEU A 378 8.25 -28.09 12.65
CA LEU A 378 9.49 -28.77 13.02
C LEU A 378 9.35 -29.56 14.32
N GLN A 379 8.61 -29.06 15.31
CA GLN A 379 8.37 -29.75 16.58
C GLN A 379 7.43 -30.95 16.42
N ASN A 380 6.54 -30.90 15.43
CA ASN A 380 5.61 -31.99 15.12
C ASN A 380 6.17 -33.01 14.12
N LEU A 381 7.36 -32.78 13.57
CA LEU A 381 7.98 -33.67 12.60
C LEU A 381 8.41 -34.99 13.25
N THR A 382 7.91 -36.11 12.73
CA THR A 382 8.16 -37.43 13.30
C THR A 382 9.42 -38.08 12.74
N ILE A 383 10.07 -38.92 13.56
CA ILE A 383 11.21 -39.75 13.13
C ILE A 383 10.82 -40.63 11.96
N LYS A 384 9.59 -41.17 11.99
CA LYS A 384 9.02 -41.99 10.92
C LYS A 384 8.95 -41.25 9.58
N GLN A 385 8.50 -40.00 9.57
CA GLN A 385 8.44 -39.21 8.33
C GLN A 385 9.83 -39.02 7.72
N VAL A 386 10.83 -38.66 8.54
CA VAL A 386 12.18 -38.31 8.06
C VAL A 386 13.01 -39.55 7.69
N PHE A 387 12.84 -40.65 8.42
CA PHE A 387 13.72 -41.83 8.36
C PHE A 387 13.00 -43.12 7.93
N ALA A 388 11.80 -43.05 7.33
CA ALA A 388 11.02 -44.23 6.90
C ALA A 388 11.88 -45.32 6.24
N ASP A 389 12.73 -44.95 5.28
CA ASP A 389 13.59 -45.87 4.52
C ASP A 389 14.69 -46.52 5.38
N ASP A 390 15.08 -45.86 6.47
CA ASP A 390 16.11 -46.33 7.40
C ASP A 390 15.51 -47.19 8.53
N ILE A 391 14.22 -46.99 8.87
CA ILE A 391 13.56 -47.64 10.02
C ILE A 391 12.79 -48.91 9.68
N TYR A 392 12.30 -49.07 8.45
CA TYR A 392 11.52 -50.25 8.05
C TYR A 392 12.33 -51.25 7.24
N GLU A 393 11.95 -52.52 7.35
CA GLU A 393 12.42 -53.60 6.50
C GLU A 393 11.29 -54.56 6.13
N THR A 394 11.49 -55.27 5.02
CA THR A 394 10.62 -56.38 4.62
C THR A 394 11.00 -57.63 5.41
N ALA A 395 10.05 -58.17 6.19
CA ALA A 395 10.19 -59.43 6.90
C ALA A 395 9.19 -60.48 6.40
N TYR A 396 9.55 -61.74 6.61
CA TYR A 396 8.78 -62.89 6.15
C TYR A 396 8.35 -63.74 7.35
N PHE A 397 7.06 -64.08 7.44
CA PHE A 397 6.50 -64.82 8.57
C PHE A 397 5.72 -66.06 8.13
N VAL A 398 5.76 -67.10 8.96
CA VAL A 398 5.00 -68.34 8.76
C VAL A 398 4.09 -68.58 9.96
N ASN A 399 2.86 -69.00 9.69
CA ASN A 399 1.84 -69.25 10.72
C ASN A 399 1.76 -70.74 11.03
N TYR A 400 1.98 -71.11 12.29
CA TYR A 400 1.72 -72.46 12.80
C TYR A 400 0.44 -72.41 13.65
N GLY A 401 -0.73 -72.56 13.01
CA GLY A 401 -2.03 -72.54 13.71
C GLY A 401 -2.49 -71.14 14.17
N THR A 402 -3.37 -71.09 15.17
CA THR A 402 -4.13 -69.87 15.52
C THR A 402 -3.40 -68.86 16.42
N ALA A 403 -2.15 -69.10 16.84
CA ALA A 403 -1.49 -68.21 17.81
C ALA A 403 0.04 -68.05 17.70
N THR A 404 0.72 -68.74 16.78
CA THR A 404 2.19 -68.70 16.69
C THR A 404 2.67 -68.33 15.29
N GLN A 405 3.21 -67.11 15.17
CA GLN A 405 3.97 -66.64 14.01
C GLN A 405 5.47 -66.80 14.27
N GLN A 406 6.20 -67.30 13.28
CA GLN A 406 7.66 -67.37 13.33
C GLN A 406 8.26 -66.59 12.15
N ARG A 407 9.28 -65.77 12.43
CA ARG A 407 10.04 -65.06 11.39
C ARG A 407 10.95 -66.05 10.65
N VAL A 408 11.02 -65.91 9.33
CA VAL A 408 11.97 -66.63 8.47
C VAL A 408 12.79 -65.65 7.64
N TYR A 409 13.96 -66.08 7.21
CA TYR A 409 14.94 -65.24 6.53
C TYR A 409 15.10 -65.68 5.08
N LYS A 410 14.89 -64.74 4.16
CA LYS A 410 15.01 -65.02 2.73
C LYS A 410 16.46 -64.86 2.28
N LYS A 411 16.94 -65.79 1.45
CA LYS A 411 18.18 -65.67 0.68
C LYS A 411 17.94 -66.26 -0.70
N ASP A 412 18.18 -65.44 -1.71
CA ASP A 412 17.83 -65.73 -3.10
C ASP A 412 16.34 -66.11 -3.23
N VAL A 413 16.06 -67.37 -3.58
CA VAL A 413 14.70 -67.91 -3.76
C VAL A 413 14.23 -68.79 -2.60
N SER A 414 15.07 -68.98 -1.57
CA SER A 414 14.83 -69.89 -0.45
C SER A 414 14.61 -69.14 0.86
N TYR A 415 13.93 -69.80 1.80
CA TYR A 415 13.70 -69.29 3.17
C TYR A 415 14.42 -70.15 4.19
N TYR A 416 14.82 -69.55 5.30
CA TYR A 416 15.61 -70.16 6.37
C TYR A 416 15.04 -69.80 7.74
N THR A 417 15.18 -70.69 8.73
CA THR A 417 14.67 -70.44 10.09
C THR A 417 15.64 -69.65 10.96
N ASP A 418 16.86 -69.42 10.49
CA ASP A 418 17.90 -68.63 11.16
C ASP A 418 18.46 -67.53 10.26
N ARG A 419 18.95 -66.45 10.89
CA ARG A 419 19.50 -65.27 10.21
C ARG A 419 20.75 -65.57 9.38
N ASN A 420 21.52 -66.59 9.75
CA ASN A 420 22.75 -66.97 9.05
C ASN A 420 22.50 -67.88 7.84
N HIS A 421 21.22 -68.18 7.54
CA HIS A 421 20.79 -69.02 6.43
C HIS A 421 21.39 -70.44 6.48
N THR A 422 21.46 -71.00 7.69
CA THR A 422 22.05 -72.31 7.96
C THR A 422 21.00 -73.42 7.90
N ILE A 423 19.76 -73.12 8.29
CA ILE A 423 18.67 -74.07 8.47
C ILE A 423 17.55 -73.74 7.47
N PRO A 424 17.39 -74.52 6.39
CA PRO A 424 16.38 -74.24 5.37
C PRO A 424 14.96 -74.49 5.89
N TYR A 425 14.03 -73.60 5.54
CA TYR A 425 12.61 -73.73 5.80
C TYR A 425 11.90 -74.39 4.60
N THR A 426 11.09 -75.42 4.88
CA THR A 426 10.41 -76.25 3.84
C THR A 426 8.88 -76.27 3.98
N GLY A 427 8.30 -75.33 4.73
CA GLY A 427 6.85 -75.26 4.97
C GLY A 427 6.09 -74.38 3.97
N THR A 428 4.88 -73.96 4.36
CA THR A 428 4.03 -73.07 3.55
C THR A 428 4.69 -71.74 3.25
N ALA A 429 4.39 -71.17 2.09
CA ALA A 429 4.91 -69.87 1.66
C ALA A 429 4.75 -68.80 2.76
N PRO A 430 5.83 -68.11 3.14
CA PRO A 430 5.75 -67.04 4.12
C PRO A 430 4.91 -65.86 3.63
N THR A 431 4.27 -65.15 4.56
CA THR A 431 3.65 -63.85 4.30
C THR A 431 4.69 -62.74 4.45
N GLU A 432 4.72 -61.83 3.49
CA GLU A 432 5.55 -60.62 3.53
C GLU A 432 4.87 -59.54 4.38
N GLN A 433 5.63 -58.92 5.28
CA GLN A 433 5.16 -57.84 6.14
C GLN A 433 6.24 -56.77 6.29
N THR A 434 5.84 -55.50 6.33
CA THR A 434 6.72 -54.38 6.68
C THR A 434 6.84 -54.29 8.20
N VAL A 435 8.06 -54.34 8.72
CA VAL A 435 8.33 -54.31 10.17
C VAL A 435 9.45 -53.32 10.49
N LEU A 436 9.54 -52.90 11.75
CA LEU A 436 10.66 -52.09 12.25
C LEU A 436 11.96 -52.89 12.25
N LYS A 437 13.03 -52.27 11.77
CA LYS A 437 14.36 -52.88 11.60
C LYS A 437 15.18 -52.81 12.89
N GLY A 438 15.54 -53.97 13.44
CA GLY A 438 16.54 -54.10 14.52
C GLY A 438 16.31 -53.12 15.68
N ILE A 439 17.27 -52.23 15.92
CA ILE A 439 17.25 -51.22 16.99
C ILE A 439 16.05 -50.26 16.92
N TRP A 440 15.50 -50.00 15.72
CA TRP A 440 14.32 -49.14 15.58
C TRP A 440 13.07 -49.74 16.22
N SER A 441 12.97 -51.08 16.27
CA SER A 441 11.88 -51.72 17.01
C SER A 441 11.96 -51.46 18.52
N TYR A 442 13.15 -51.20 19.05
CA TYR A 442 13.37 -50.84 20.46
C TYR A 442 13.18 -49.35 20.71
N MET A 443 13.42 -48.51 19.71
CA MET A 443 13.22 -47.06 19.81
C MET A 443 11.76 -46.67 19.68
N LEU A 444 11.03 -47.32 18.78
CA LEU A 444 9.72 -46.86 18.32
C LEU A 444 8.56 -47.78 18.73
N THR A 445 8.77 -48.74 19.64
CA THR A 445 7.68 -49.60 20.13
C THR A 445 7.41 -49.32 21.60
N GLU A 446 6.15 -49.19 21.99
CA GLU A 446 5.75 -49.12 23.39
C GLU A 446 4.60 -50.11 23.61
N ASN A 447 4.73 -51.00 24.60
CA ASN A 447 3.74 -52.06 24.87
C ASN A 447 3.41 -52.95 23.65
N GLY A 448 4.40 -53.17 22.77
CA GLY A 448 4.24 -53.98 21.55
C GLY A 448 3.54 -53.25 20.40
N ILE A 449 3.28 -51.95 20.53
CA ILE A 449 2.65 -51.12 19.50
C ILE A 449 3.65 -50.05 19.05
N GLU A 450 3.77 -49.84 17.74
CA GLU A 450 4.59 -48.76 17.17
C GLU A 450 4.06 -47.38 17.60
N LYS A 451 4.98 -46.48 17.95
CA LYS A 451 4.72 -45.11 18.40
C LYS A 451 5.40 -44.10 17.50
N ASP A 452 4.68 -43.04 17.19
CA ASP A 452 5.21 -41.90 16.43
C ASP A 452 5.90 -40.93 17.39
N TYR A 453 7.22 -41.06 17.51
CA TYR A 453 8.05 -40.10 18.23
C TYR A 453 8.42 -38.92 17.32
N VAL A 454 8.34 -37.70 17.86
CA VAL A 454 8.82 -36.48 17.19
C VAL A 454 10.34 -36.37 17.31
N ILE A 455 10.99 -35.76 16.32
CA ILE A 455 12.46 -35.67 16.24
C ILE A 455 13.09 -34.88 17.41
N THR A 456 12.28 -34.06 18.09
CA THR A 456 12.69 -33.24 19.23
C THR A 456 12.57 -34.00 20.56
N ASP A 457 11.89 -35.15 20.59
CA ASP A 457 11.60 -35.91 21.81
C ASP A 457 12.65 -37.01 22.07
N MET A 458 13.92 -36.58 22.14
CA MET A 458 15.05 -37.50 22.29
C MET A 458 15.06 -38.18 23.67
N ASP A 459 14.64 -37.50 24.73
CA ASP A 459 14.65 -38.03 26.09
C ASP A 459 13.69 -39.22 26.23
N ASN A 460 12.44 -39.08 25.79
CA ASN A 460 11.47 -40.18 25.82
C ASN A 460 11.90 -41.34 24.92
N LEU A 461 12.58 -41.04 23.81
CA LEU A 461 13.10 -42.09 22.93
C LEU A 461 14.22 -42.91 23.61
N VAL A 462 15.14 -42.26 24.32
CA VAL A 462 16.22 -42.94 25.06
C VAL A 462 15.64 -43.78 26.20
N ASP A 463 14.65 -43.26 26.91
CA ASP A 463 13.94 -43.98 27.96
C ASP A 463 13.23 -45.22 27.39
N ASN A 464 12.55 -45.07 26.24
CA ASN A 464 11.86 -46.17 25.58
C ASN A 464 12.83 -47.26 25.12
N VAL A 465 13.98 -46.90 24.55
CA VAL A 465 15.04 -47.86 24.21
C VAL A 465 15.49 -48.62 25.44
N THR A 466 15.74 -47.93 26.54
CA THR A 466 16.22 -48.54 27.78
C THR A 466 15.21 -49.54 28.31
N ASN A 467 13.93 -49.17 28.37
CA ASN A 467 12.84 -50.04 28.82
C ASN A 467 12.67 -51.27 27.92
N ASN A 468 12.71 -51.07 26.60
CA ASN A 468 12.59 -52.17 25.65
C ASN A 468 13.80 -53.10 25.69
N PHE A 469 15.01 -52.55 25.79
CA PHE A 469 16.23 -53.35 25.83
C PHE A 469 16.29 -54.22 27.10
N GLN A 470 15.90 -53.67 28.25
CA GLN A 470 15.89 -54.40 29.53
C GLN A 470 14.83 -55.51 29.58
N SER A 471 13.72 -55.38 28.84
CA SER A 471 12.62 -56.35 28.86
C SER A 471 12.77 -57.50 27.86
N LYS A 472 13.67 -57.40 26.87
CA LYS A 472 13.88 -58.47 25.87
C LYS A 472 14.81 -59.57 26.38
N THR A 473 14.57 -60.79 25.88
CA THR A 473 15.42 -61.94 26.17
C THR A 473 16.69 -61.91 25.32
N LEU A 474 17.74 -62.60 25.76
CA LEU A 474 18.99 -62.74 25.02
C LEU A 474 18.78 -63.37 23.63
N GLN A 475 17.82 -64.29 23.51
CA GLN A 475 17.42 -64.83 22.21
C GLN A 475 16.86 -63.75 21.29
N SER A 476 15.92 -62.93 21.77
CA SER A 476 15.35 -61.83 20.97
C SER A 476 16.40 -60.80 20.57
N LEU A 477 17.31 -60.43 21.49
CA LEU A 477 18.40 -59.49 21.19
C LEU A 477 19.37 -60.03 20.13
N TYR A 478 19.63 -61.35 20.11
CA TYR A 478 20.41 -62.01 19.06
C TYR A 478 19.64 -62.06 17.74
N ASP A 479 18.36 -62.46 17.78
CA ASP A 479 17.49 -62.55 16.60
C ASP A 479 17.30 -61.18 15.94
N ASP A 480 17.32 -60.09 16.71
CA ASP A 480 17.27 -58.71 16.24
C ASP A 480 18.64 -58.16 15.81
N GLY A 481 19.73 -58.89 16.12
CA GLY A 481 21.10 -58.56 15.71
C GLY A 481 21.82 -57.56 16.58
N ILE A 482 21.30 -57.30 17.78
CA ILE A 482 21.96 -56.46 18.77
C ILE A 482 23.07 -57.25 19.47
N LEU A 483 22.82 -58.53 19.79
CA LEU A 483 23.85 -59.44 20.25
C LEU A 483 24.47 -60.17 19.06
N ASN A 484 25.80 -60.11 18.97
CA ASN A 484 26.57 -60.89 18.00
C ASN A 484 27.30 -62.02 18.72
N LEU A 485 26.96 -63.27 18.41
CA LEU A 485 27.54 -64.47 19.02
C LEU A 485 28.19 -65.33 17.94
N SER A 486 29.45 -65.71 18.15
CA SER A 486 30.20 -66.60 17.26
C SER A 486 29.62 -68.03 17.25
N ASP A 487 28.99 -68.46 18.34
CA ASP A 487 28.26 -69.72 18.46
C ASP A 487 26.86 -69.48 19.03
N PRO A 488 25.82 -69.44 18.20
CA PRO A 488 24.44 -69.21 18.63
C PRO A 488 23.87 -70.35 19.48
N GLN A 489 24.45 -71.56 19.42
CA GLN A 489 24.00 -72.68 20.26
C GLN A 489 24.21 -72.41 21.76
N PHE A 490 25.07 -71.46 22.10
CA PHE A 490 25.27 -71.00 23.47
C PHE A 490 23.97 -70.52 24.13
N LEU A 491 23.06 -69.91 23.37
CA LEU A 491 21.75 -69.46 23.89
C LEU A 491 20.84 -70.62 24.32
N SER A 492 21.08 -71.84 23.82
CA SER A 492 20.33 -73.04 24.21
C SER A 492 20.88 -73.70 25.49
N THR A 493 21.96 -73.17 26.08
CA THR A 493 22.59 -73.74 27.27
C THR A 493 21.68 -73.64 28.49
N ASP A 494 21.56 -74.71 29.25
CA ASP A 494 20.88 -74.69 30.55
C ASP A 494 21.78 -74.05 31.62
N LEU A 495 21.27 -73.01 32.27
CA LEU A 495 21.91 -72.30 33.36
C LEU A 495 21.12 -72.56 34.66
N ASN A 496 21.34 -73.74 35.25
CA ASN A 496 20.70 -74.18 36.50
C ASN A 496 19.16 -74.19 36.40
N GLY A 497 18.64 -74.92 35.41
CA GLY A 497 17.21 -75.15 35.19
C GLY A 497 16.49 -74.09 34.35
N VAL A 498 17.22 -73.11 33.81
CA VAL A 498 16.68 -72.07 32.92
C VAL A 498 17.56 -71.95 31.68
N THR A 499 16.95 -71.98 30.50
CA THR A 499 17.67 -71.80 29.23
C THR A 499 18.20 -70.37 29.10
N LEU A 500 19.48 -70.20 28.80
CA LEU A 500 20.16 -68.91 28.72
C LEU A 500 19.43 -67.91 27.82
N GLY A 501 19.01 -68.33 26.63
CA GLY A 501 18.30 -67.50 25.66
C GLY A 501 16.94 -66.98 26.13
N SER A 502 16.34 -67.61 27.16
CA SER A 502 15.07 -67.17 27.75
C SER A 502 15.23 -66.06 28.79
N LEU A 503 16.45 -65.81 29.27
CA LEU A 503 16.74 -64.79 30.26
C LEU A 503 16.80 -63.40 29.62
N THR A 504 16.36 -62.37 30.35
CA THR A 504 16.74 -60.98 30.09
C THR A 504 18.16 -60.71 30.59
N ILE A 505 18.73 -59.55 30.30
CA ILE A 505 20.05 -59.15 30.81
C ILE A 505 20.07 -59.15 32.35
N ASP A 506 19.04 -58.57 32.97
CA ASP A 506 18.91 -58.56 34.44
C ASP A 506 18.71 -59.98 35.00
N GLY A 507 17.91 -60.80 34.30
CA GLY A 507 17.73 -62.22 34.63
C GLY A 507 19.05 -63.00 34.58
N LEU A 508 19.91 -62.72 33.61
CA LEU A 508 21.24 -63.32 33.50
C LEU A 508 22.13 -62.93 34.69
N PHE A 509 22.23 -61.64 35.01
CA PHE A 509 23.05 -61.18 36.15
C PHE A 509 22.55 -61.76 37.47
N THR A 510 21.22 -61.80 37.66
CA THR A 510 20.60 -62.45 38.82
C THR A 510 20.99 -63.92 38.91
N LYS A 511 20.89 -64.67 37.80
CA LYS A 511 21.21 -66.10 37.78
C LYS A 511 22.71 -66.37 38.01
N ILE A 512 23.59 -65.55 37.46
CA ILE A 512 25.03 -65.63 37.72
C ILE A 512 25.32 -65.37 39.21
N GLY A 513 24.64 -64.38 39.82
CA GLY A 513 24.76 -64.10 41.26
C GLY A 513 24.31 -65.26 42.15
N GLU A 514 23.20 -65.91 41.82
CA GLU A 514 22.74 -67.14 42.50
C GLU A 514 23.79 -68.26 42.41
N ILE A 515 24.38 -68.47 41.23
CA ILE A 515 25.39 -69.51 41.02
C ILE A 515 26.67 -69.18 41.81
N ALA A 516 27.11 -67.92 41.78
CA ALA A 516 28.30 -67.47 42.49
C ALA A 516 28.17 -67.62 44.02
N THR A 517 26.97 -67.39 44.56
CA THR A 517 26.69 -67.55 46.00
C THR A 517 26.46 -69.00 46.42
N ALA A 518 26.08 -69.88 45.50
CA ALA A 518 25.94 -71.32 45.73
C ALA A 518 27.26 -72.11 45.64
N MET A 519 28.34 -71.50 45.11
CA MET A 519 29.66 -72.12 45.09
C MET A 519 30.30 -72.06 46.48
N PRO A 520 30.79 -73.18 47.05
CA PRO A 520 31.50 -73.17 48.33
C PRO A 520 32.79 -72.35 48.18
N ASN A 521 33.02 -71.40 49.10
CA ASN A 521 34.26 -70.61 49.16
C ASN A 521 35.47 -71.56 49.20
N THR A 522 36.17 -71.69 48.07
CA THR A 522 37.50 -72.31 47.98
C THR A 522 38.58 -71.27 48.11
#